data_AF-A0A3N2H692-F1
#
_entry.id   AF-A0A3N2H692-F1
#
_cell.length_a   1.000
_cell.length_b   1.000
_cell.length_c   1.000
_cell.angle_alpha   90.00
_cell.angle_beta   90.00
_cell.angle_gamma   90.00
#
_symmetry.space_group_name_H-M   'P 1'
#
loop_
_entity.id
_entity.type
_entity.pdbx_description
1 polymer ?
#
loop_
_entity_poly.entity_id
_entity_poly.type
_entity_poly.pdbx_seq_one_letter_code
_entity_poly.pdbx_strand_id
1 'polypeptide(L)'
;MHFEDFRVGQGFTAGPRVVTEEDLARFTALSGDDHPLHTSAEYARGTSFGEPVLQGSFGAAVAAGLWNRLGLVSASIVAATEESWTYHRPIKVGDELSLAVTIVRLQDSRGGGQGLVTRYNELRDGAGTVIQSGTATALVRAGDGGPRPVNRDVGTVAWGKVLAEALTANPAFVSAVASWDGTIGLRGGEHEVHLRVYRGRIIDVTRRSPHGATFTFGAPDRTWADLLTAEDSRFGARLMTGEFTSSGDPYEYLRLTKALEIIVDVARDLARTEHTEVVA
;
A
#
# COMPACT_ATOMS: atom_id res chain seq x y z
N MET A 1 -15.21 10.99 5.60
CA MET A 1 -15.00 10.12 4.43
C MET A 1 -15.69 8.80 4.66
N HIS A 2 -16.46 8.35 3.68
CA HIS A 2 -16.94 6.99 3.54
C HIS A 2 -15.97 6.17 2.69
N PHE A 3 -16.24 4.88 2.55
CA PHE A 3 -15.36 3.95 1.85
C PHE A 3 -15.03 4.40 0.40
N GLU A 4 -16.03 4.87 -0.34
CA GLU A 4 -15.90 5.31 -1.74
C GLU A 4 -15.11 6.61 -1.94
N ASP A 5 -14.89 7.38 -0.87
CA ASP A 5 -14.10 8.62 -0.93
C ASP A 5 -12.59 8.35 -0.99
N PHE A 6 -12.16 7.14 -0.61
CA PHE A 6 -10.75 6.77 -0.58
C PHE A 6 -10.25 6.36 -1.96
N ARG A 7 -8.96 6.64 -2.20
CA ARG A 7 -8.26 6.19 -3.41
C ARG A 7 -6.90 5.61 -3.04
N VAL A 8 -6.50 4.52 -3.70
CA VAL A 8 -5.13 3.99 -3.56
C VAL A 8 -4.12 5.07 -3.99
N GLY A 9 -3.04 5.20 -3.21
CA GLY A 9 -2.02 6.24 -3.34
C GLY A 9 -2.38 7.57 -2.66
N GLN A 10 -3.57 7.72 -2.09
CA GLN A 10 -3.94 8.93 -1.33
C GLN A 10 -3.09 9.03 -0.05
N GLY A 11 -2.48 10.19 0.15
CA GLY A 11 -1.55 10.46 1.25
C GLY A 11 -2.15 11.39 2.32
N PHE A 12 -1.80 11.16 3.58
CA PHE A 12 -2.15 12.03 4.71
C PHE A 12 -1.00 12.14 5.70
N THR A 13 -0.94 13.24 6.45
CA THR A 13 0.08 13.44 7.49
C THR A 13 -0.52 14.00 8.76
N ALA A 14 -0.11 13.49 9.92
CA ALA A 14 -0.55 13.95 11.23
C ALA A 14 0.62 14.14 12.21
N GLY A 15 0.45 15.05 13.16
CA GLY A 15 1.46 15.40 14.16
C GLY A 15 1.92 16.85 14.01
N PRO A 16 3.02 17.24 14.68
CA PRO A 16 3.84 16.38 15.55
C PRO A 16 3.18 16.03 16.91
N ARG A 17 3.73 15.02 17.60
CA ARG A 17 3.45 14.66 19.00
C ARG A 17 4.76 14.35 19.72
N VAL A 18 5.09 15.11 20.74
CA VAL A 18 6.26 14.86 21.60
C VAL A 18 5.99 13.70 22.55
N VAL A 19 6.96 12.81 22.72
CA VAL A 19 6.95 11.73 23.71
C VAL A 19 7.44 12.26 25.05
N THR A 20 6.70 12.00 26.11
CA THR A 20 6.99 12.53 27.46
C THR A 20 7.34 11.41 28.43
N GLU A 21 7.95 11.76 29.58
CA GLU A 21 8.15 10.81 30.68
C GLU A 21 6.82 10.22 31.19
N GLU A 22 5.75 11.03 31.16
CA GLU A 22 4.41 10.59 31.54
C GLU A 22 3.87 9.53 30.58
N ASP A 23 4.23 9.58 29.29
CA ASP A 23 3.87 8.54 28.33
C ASP A 23 4.53 7.22 28.68
N LEU A 24 5.82 7.22 29.00
CA LEU A 24 6.55 6.03 29.42
C LEU A 24 5.94 5.43 30.69
N ALA A 25 5.73 6.24 31.72
CA ALA A 25 5.13 5.78 32.97
C ALA A 25 3.71 5.21 32.76
N ARG A 26 2.85 5.92 32.02
CA ARG A 26 1.46 5.49 31.78
C ARG A 26 1.38 4.26 30.89
N PHE A 27 2.19 4.18 29.84
CA PHE A 27 2.13 3.04 28.92
C PHE A 27 2.69 1.78 29.56
N THR A 28 3.76 1.86 30.36
CA THR A 28 4.24 0.74 31.19
C THR A 28 3.16 0.27 32.15
N ALA A 29 2.51 1.18 32.88
CA ALA A 29 1.43 0.82 33.80
C ALA A 29 0.21 0.21 33.08
N LEU A 30 -0.18 0.75 31.92
CA LEU A 30 -1.33 0.30 31.15
C LEU A 30 -1.10 -1.07 30.49
N SER A 31 0.08 -1.26 29.90
CA SER A 31 0.44 -2.50 29.19
C SER A 31 0.82 -3.62 30.14
N GLY A 32 1.29 -3.29 31.35
CA GLY A 32 1.85 -4.26 32.29
C GLY A 32 3.26 -4.74 31.92
N ASP A 33 3.87 -4.18 30.88
CA ASP A 33 5.25 -4.46 30.49
C ASP A 33 6.22 -3.63 31.33
N ASP A 34 6.58 -4.14 32.50
CA ASP A 34 7.45 -3.51 33.48
C ASP A 34 8.95 -3.87 33.32
N HIS A 35 9.32 -4.44 32.17
CA HIS A 35 10.68 -4.88 31.90
C HIS A 35 11.70 -3.74 32.21
N PRO A 36 12.84 -4.02 32.87
CA PRO A 36 13.81 -3.00 33.29
C PRO A 36 14.34 -2.07 32.18
N LEU A 37 14.25 -2.51 30.92
CA LEU A 37 14.53 -1.71 29.73
C LEU A 37 13.70 -0.42 29.66
N HIS A 38 12.48 -0.44 30.20
CA HIS A 38 11.53 0.67 30.19
C HIS A 38 11.51 1.43 31.53
N THR A 39 11.96 0.81 32.62
CA THR A 39 11.71 1.29 33.99
C THR A 39 12.98 1.62 34.79
N SER A 40 14.16 1.13 34.38
CA SER A 40 15.41 1.31 35.12
C SER A 40 16.50 1.97 34.29
N ALA A 41 16.88 3.19 34.67
CA ALA A 41 18.02 3.88 34.08
C ALA A 41 19.35 3.14 34.31
N GLU A 42 19.49 2.42 35.43
CA GLU A 42 20.69 1.62 35.70
C GLU A 42 20.82 0.45 34.74
N TYR A 43 19.73 -0.28 34.54
CA TYR A 43 19.69 -1.37 33.57
C TYR A 43 19.93 -0.86 32.15
N ALA A 44 19.22 0.19 31.75
CA ALA A 44 19.26 0.71 30.39
C ALA A 44 20.64 1.25 29.98
N ARG A 45 21.43 1.82 30.92
CA ARG A 45 22.83 2.21 30.69
C ARG A 45 23.73 1.04 30.26
N GLY A 46 23.39 -0.18 30.65
CA GLY A 46 24.09 -1.40 30.24
C GLY A 46 23.69 -1.93 28.85
N THR A 47 22.70 -1.31 28.20
CA THR A 47 22.20 -1.71 26.88
C THR A 47 22.72 -0.79 25.78
N SER A 48 22.53 -1.18 24.52
CA SER A 48 22.87 -0.33 23.36
C SER A 48 22.04 0.95 23.26
N PHE A 49 20.95 1.09 24.03
CA PHE A 49 20.12 2.28 24.01
C PHE A 49 20.62 3.40 24.93
N GLY A 50 21.37 3.05 25.98
CA GLY A 50 21.98 3.96 26.95
C GLY A 50 21.02 4.60 27.97
N GLU A 51 19.70 4.53 27.72
CA GLU A 51 18.64 5.10 28.54
C GLU A 51 17.33 4.33 28.33
N PRO A 52 16.34 4.45 29.22
CA PRO A 52 15.05 3.80 29.04
C PRO A 52 14.37 4.21 27.73
N VAL A 53 13.79 3.23 27.04
CA VAL A 53 13.05 3.43 25.78
C VAL A 53 11.58 3.07 25.99
N LEU A 54 10.68 3.52 25.12
CA LEU A 54 9.29 3.08 25.11
C LEU A 54 9.17 1.66 24.55
N GLN A 55 8.15 0.92 25.00
CA GLN A 55 7.75 -0.36 24.39
C GLN A 55 7.46 -0.15 22.91
N GLY A 56 7.85 -1.10 22.05
CA GLY A 56 7.64 -0.97 20.60
C GLY A 56 6.18 -0.69 20.21
N SER A 57 5.24 -1.37 20.87
CA SER A 57 3.79 -1.23 20.66
C SER A 57 3.23 0.16 20.97
N PHE A 58 3.95 0.98 21.76
CA PHE A 58 3.59 2.38 21.98
C PHE A 58 3.51 3.16 20.67
N GLY A 59 4.44 2.92 19.74
CA GLY A 59 4.46 3.61 18.46
C GLY A 59 3.25 3.27 17.57
N ALA A 60 2.82 2.01 17.54
CA ALA A 60 1.59 1.60 16.86
C ALA A 60 0.35 2.27 17.48
N ALA A 61 0.26 2.33 18.81
CA ALA A 61 -0.81 3.04 19.52
C ALA A 61 -0.81 4.55 19.21
N VAL A 62 0.36 5.19 19.17
CA VAL A 62 0.51 6.60 18.77
C VAL A 62 0.07 6.80 17.31
N ALA A 63 0.45 5.91 16.40
CA ALA A 63 0.04 5.96 15.00
C ALA A 63 -1.49 5.84 14.85
N ALA A 64 -2.15 4.96 15.60
CA ALA A 64 -3.61 4.88 15.63
C ALA A 64 -4.25 6.18 16.16
N GLY A 65 -3.71 6.77 17.22
CA GLY A 65 -4.18 8.05 17.76
C GLY A 65 -3.96 9.24 16.81
N LEU A 66 -2.83 9.30 16.12
CA LEU A 66 -2.52 10.31 15.10
C LEU A 66 -3.44 10.18 13.89
N TRP A 67 -3.70 8.95 13.43
CA TRP A 67 -4.68 8.70 12.38
C TRP A 67 -6.08 9.18 12.76
N ASN A 68 -6.54 8.85 13.97
CA ASN A 68 -7.86 9.30 14.45
C ASN A 68 -7.96 10.83 14.50
N ARG A 69 -6.88 11.54 14.86
CA ARG A 69 -6.84 13.00 14.90
C ARG A 69 -6.99 13.67 13.54
N LEU A 70 -6.78 12.96 12.43
CA LEU A 70 -7.08 13.49 11.09
C LEU A 70 -8.58 13.67 10.85
N GLY A 71 -9.45 13.06 11.66
CA GLY A 71 -10.90 13.21 11.55
C GLY A 71 -11.52 12.58 10.28
N LEU A 72 -10.74 11.83 9.49
CA LEU A 72 -11.16 11.36 8.17
C LEU A 72 -12.33 10.39 8.22
N VAL A 73 -12.36 9.51 9.22
CA VAL A 73 -13.33 8.39 9.32
C VAL A 73 -14.12 8.39 10.63
N SER A 74 -14.12 9.49 11.38
CA SER A 74 -14.72 9.55 12.74
C SER A 74 -16.20 9.14 12.78
N ALA A 75 -16.95 9.35 11.69
CA ALA A 75 -18.35 8.99 11.57
C ALA A 75 -18.63 7.72 10.75
N SER A 76 -17.60 7.04 10.21
CA SER A 76 -17.76 5.94 9.24
C SER A 76 -16.96 4.69 9.57
N ILE A 77 -15.92 4.77 10.41
CA ILE A 77 -15.16 3.60 10.85
C ILE A 77 -16.05 2.64 11.65
N VAL A 78 -15.89 1.35 11.40
CA VAL A 78 -16.64 0.27 12.05
C VAL A 78 -15.72 -0.50 12.98
N ALA A 79 -14.59 -0.98 12.47
CA ALA A 79 -13.63 -1.78 13.23
C ALA A 79 -12.25 -1.76 12.59
N ALA A 80 -11.20 -1.87 13.40
CA ALA A 80 -9.89 -2.32 12.92
C ALA A 80 -9.92 -3.85 12.78
N THR A 81 -9.41 -4.38 11.68
CA THR A 81 -9.50 -5.82 11.36
C THR A 81 -8.15 -6.51 11.27
N GLU A 82 -7.10 -5.77 10.96
CA GLU A 82 -5.75 -6.31 10.80
C GLU A 82 -4.70 -5.23 11.06
N GLU A 83 -3.58 -5.61 11.67
CA GLU A 83 -2.41 -4.76 11.82
C GLU A 83 -1.13 -5.61 11.69
N SER A 84 -0.17 -5.10 10.91
CA SER A 84 1.17 -5.69 10.76
C SER A 84 2.18 -4.56 10.89
N TRP A 85 3.22 -4.74 11.69
CA TRP A 85 4.07 -3.65 12.14
C TRP A 85 5.54 -4.05 12.25
N THR A 86 6.43 -3.13 11.92
CA THR A 86 7.89 -3.29 12.02
C THR A 86 8.49 -2.16 12.85
N TYR A 87 9.36 -2.54 13.79
CA TYR A 87 10.04 -1.62 14.71
C TYR A 87 11.48 -1.42 14.26
N HIS A 88 11.77 -0.30 13.58
CA HIS A 88 13.11 -0.03 13.01
C HIS A 88 14.07 0.58 14.02
N ARG A 89 13.54 1.49 14.86
CA ARG A 89 14.32 2.27 15.83
C ARG A 89 13.55 2.40 17.15
N PRO A 90 14.26 2.51 18.29
CA PRO A 90 13.61 2.75 19.58
C PRO A 90 12.94 4.12 19.60
N ILE A 91 11.89 4.25 20.41
CA ILE A 91 11.26 5.53 20.74
C ILE A 91 11.75 5.95 22.12
N LYS A 92 12.19 7.19 22.27
CA LYS A 92 12.72 7.77 23.51
C LYS A 92 11.85 8.93 23.98
N VAL A 93 11.97 9.25 25.26
CA VAL A 93 11.41 10.49 25.80
C VAL A 93 12.07 11.68 25.10
N GLY A 94 11.26 12.67 24.71
CA GLY A 94 11.70 13.83 23.94
C GLY A 94 11.58 13.66 22.43
N ASP A 95 11.39 12.44 21.92
CA ASP A 95 11.17 12.23 20.48
C ASP A 95 9.92 12.97 20.01
N GLU A 96 10.03 13.65 18.87
CA GLU A 96 8.90 14.24 18.17
C GLU A 96 8.41 13.27 17.09
N LEU A 97 7.18 12.79 17.23
CA LEU A 97 6.60 11.78 16.35
C LEU A 97 5.59 12.39 15.38
N SER A 98 5.73 12.06 14.10
CA SER A 98 4.75 12.37 13.05
C SER A 98 4.34 11.10 12.31
N LEU A 99 3.14 11.08 11.76
CA LEU A 99 2.59 9.96 11.00
C LEU A 99 2.42 10.38 9.55
N ALA A 100 3.02 9.65 8.63
CA ALA A 100 2.67 9.67 7.21
C ALA A 100 1.86 8.42 6.87
N VAL A 101 0.77 8.60 6.13
CA VAL A 101 -0.17 7.54 5.77
C VAL A 101 -0.34 7.51 4.26
N THR A 102 -0.34 6.32 3.67
CA THR A 102 -0.72 6.09 2.28
C THR A 102 -1.82 5.04 2.23
N ILE A 103 -2.94 5.30 1.57
CA ILE A 103 -3.93 4.26 1.28
C ILE A 103 -3.35 3.33 0.23
N VAL A 104 -3.22 2.05 0.54
CA VAL A 104 -2.55 1.08 -0.34
C VAL A 104 -3.50 0.03 -0.92
N ARG A 105 -4.64 -0.21 -0.27
CA ARG A 105 -5.64 -1.17 -0.75
C ARG A 105 -7.05 -0.78 -0.34
N LEU A 106 -7.99 -1.01 -1.24
CA LEU A 106 -9.43 -0.93 -1.02
C LEU A 106 -10.05 -2.26 -1.44
N GLN A 107 -10.92 -2.81 -0.61
CA GLN A 107 -11.64 -4.05 -0.91
C GLN A 107 -13.13 -3.89 -0.60
N ASP A 108 -13.95 -4.09 -1.62
CA ASP A 108 -15.40 -4.05 -1.48
C ASP A 108 -15.87 -5.24 -0.63
N SER A 109 -16.76 -4.98 0.34
CA SER A 109 -17.42 -6.07 1.06
C SER A 109 -18.53 -6.68 0.20
N ARG A 110 -18.82 -7.97 0.40
CA ARG A 110 -19.85 -8.69 -0.36
C ARG A 110 -21.27 -8.12 -0.21
N GLY A 111 -21.51 -7.27 0.78
CA GLY A 111 -22.83 -6.71 1.10
C GLY A 111 -23.04 -5.24 0.69
N GLY A 112 -22.04 -4.58 0.08
CA GLY A 112 -22.18 -3.23 -0.49
C GLY A 112 -22.28 -2.06 0.49
N GLY A 113 -22.59 -2.28 1.78
CA GLY A 113 -22.70 -1.19 2.77
C GLY A 113 -21.38 -0.80 3.45
N GLN A 114 -20.28 -1.50 3.18
CA GLN A 114 -18.98 -1.32 3.82
C GLN A 114 -17.85 -1.76 2.88
N GLY A 115 -16.63 -1.36 3.19
CA GLY A 115 -15.42 -1.87 2.54
C GLY A 115 -14.21 -1.79 3.47
N LEU A 116 -13.18 -2.56 3.14
CA LEU A 116 -11.91 -2.54 3.86
C LEU A 116 -10.98 -1.50 3.25
N VAL A 117 -10.42 -0.66 4.10
CA VAL A 117 -9.40 0.33 3.76
C VAL A 117 -8.11 -0.08 4.45
N THR A 118 -7.09 -0.43 3.67
CA THR A 118 -5.75 -0.71 4.19
C THR A 118 -4.87 0.50 3.94
N ARG A 119 -4.26 0.96 5.03
CA ARG A 119 -3.27 2.04 5.04
C ARG A 119 -1.89 1.48 5.32
N TYR A 120 -0.89 1.99 4.63
CA TYR A 120 0.52 1.88 5.01
C TYR A 120 0.89 3.12 5.82
N ASN A 121 1.49 2.90 6.98
CA ASN A 121 1.79 3.91 7.96
C ASN A 121 3.30 3.97 8.16
N GLU A 122 3.81 5.19 8.21
CA GLU A 122 5.19 5.48 8.58
C GLU A 122 5.16 6.44 9.76
N LEU A 123 5.58 5.94 10.92
CA LEU A 123 5.84 6.77 12.07
C LEU A 123 7.27 7.29 11.96
N ARG A 124 7.43 8.61 12.00
CA ARG A 124 8.69 9.31 11.73
C ARG A 124 9.10 10.15 12.93
N ASP A 125 10.40 10.31 13.13
CA ASP A 125 10.96 11.25 14.09
C ASP A 125 10.94 12.70 13.56
N GLY A 126 11.43 13.66 14.37
CA GLY A 126 11.50 15.08 14.01
C GLY A 126 12.45 15.39 12.85
N ALA A 127 13.36 14.46 12.49
CA ALA A 127 14.20 14.56 11.30
C ALA A 127 13.54 13.93 10.06
N GLY A 128 12.35 13.35 10.20
CA GLY A 128 11.62 12.66 9.14
C GLY A 128 12.08 11.20 8.92
N THR A 129 12.95 10.66 9.77
CA THR A 129 13.41 9.27 9.67
C THR A 129 12.28 8.33 10.07
N VAL A 130 12.00 7.30 9.27
CA VAL A 130 11.01 6.27 9.62
C VAL A 130 11.55 5.44 10.78
N ILE A 131 10.91 5.54 11.94
CA ILE A 131 11.28 4.79 13.15
C ILE A 131 10.45 3.51 13.30
N GLN A 132 9.22 3.52 12.80
CA GLN A 132 8.34 2.35 12.73
C GLN A 132 7.46 2.45 11.50
N SER A 133 7.05 1.32 10.95
CA SER A 133 6.13 1.31 9.80
C SER A 133 5.29 0.05 9.79
N GLY A 134 4.14 0.10 9.12
CA GLY A 134 3.28 -1.07 9.02
C GLY A 134 1.98 -0.82 8.31
N THR A 135 1.23 -1.88 8.06
CA THR A 135 -0.12 -1.81 7.51
C THR A 135 -1.16 -1.92 8.61
N ALA A 136 -2.25 -1.16 8.46
CA ALA A 136 -3.44 -1.33 9.29
C ALA A 136 -4.67 -1.31 8.39
N THR A 137 -5.57 -2.28 8.58
CA THR A 137 -6.81 -2.41 7.81
C THR A 137 -7.99 -2.10 8.72
N ALA A 138 -8.91 -1.28 8.22
CA ALA A 138 -10.15 -0.97 8.90
C ALA A 138 -11.35 -1.19 7.98
N LEU A 139 -12.44 -1.65 8.57
CA LEU A 139 -13.76 -1.70 7.96
C LEU A 139 -14.40 -0.31 8.07
N VAL A 140 -14.79 0.25 6.93
CA VAL A 140 -15.36 1.60 6.80
C VAL A 140 -16.72 1.48 6.11
N ARG A 141 -17.73 2.19 6.62
CA ARG A 141 -19.04 2.25 5.96
C ARG A 141 -18.93 2.89 4.58
N ALA A 142 -19.61 2.28 3.62
CA ALA A 142 -19.93 2.94 2.36
C ALA A 142 -21.08 3.93 2.62
N GLY A 143 -21.06 5.04 1.90
CA GLY A 143 -22.16 6.00 1.84
C GLY A 143 -23.02 5.75 0.60
N ASP A 144 -23.70 6.80 0.16
CA ASP A 144 -24.56 6.79 -1.04
C ASP A 144 -23.79 7.22 -2.31
N GLY A 145 -22.45 7.36 -2.24
CA GLY A 145 -21.61 8.00 -3.26
C GLY A 145 -21.38 7.21 -4.55
N GLY A 146 -22.14 6.14 -4.79
CA GLY A 146 -21.98 5.28 -5.96
C GLY A 146 -20.72 4.41 -5.93
N PRO A 147 -20.38 3.73 -7.04
CA PRO A 147 -19.23 2.86 -7.09
C PRO A 147 -17.92 3.66 -7.06
N ARG A 148 -16.96 3.18 -6.28
CA ARG A 148 -15.62 3.79 -6.21
C ARG A 148 -14.78 3.52 -7.48
N PRO A 149 -13.75 4.34 -7.75
CA PRO A 149 -12.74 4.08 -8.76
C PRO A 149 -12.01 2.75 -8.56
N VAL A 150 -11.74 2.03 -9.66
CA VAL A 150 -10.95 0.78 -9.67
C VAL A 150 -9.63 0.92 -10.45
N ASN A 151 -9.35 2.10 -11.01
CA ASN A 151 -8.19 2.40 -11.85
C ASN A 151 -6.83 2.22 -11.14
N ARG A 152 -6.82 2.11 -9.81
CA ARG A 152 -5.60 1.90 -9.00
C ARG A 152 -5.59 0.57 -8.23
N ASP A 153 -6.56 -0.30 -8.46
CA ASP A 153 -6.71 -1.57 -7.73
C ASP A 153 -5.89 -2.71 -8.35
N VAL A 154 -4.57 -2.52 -8.41
CA VAL A 154 -3.64 -3.48 -9.03
C VAL A 154 -3.90 -4.91 -8.52
N GLY A 155 -3.93 -5.86 -9.45
CA GLY A 155 -4.15 -7.28 -9.14
C GLY A 155 -5.62 -7.69 -9.03
N THR A 156 -6.57 -6.77 -9.14
CA THR A 156 -8.01 -7.13 -9.18
C THR A 156 -8.50 -7.34 -10.62
N VAL A 157 -9.56 -8.13 -10.80
CA VAL A 157 -10.19 -8.33 -12.11
C VAL A 157 -10.83 -7.06 -12.64
N ALA A 158 -11.43 -6.23 -11.77
CA ALA A 158 -12.04 -4.97 -12.17
C ALA A 158 -11.01 -4.02 -12.78
N TRP A 159 -9.88 -3.83 -12.09
CA TRP A 159 -8.74 -3.09 -12.61
C TRP A 159 -8.17 -3.69 -13.88
N GLY A 160 -7.94 -5.02 -13.89
CA GLY A 160 -7.38 -5.72 -15.05
C GLY A 160 -8.24 -5.57 -16.32
N LYS A 161 -9.56 -5.44 -16.19
CA LYS A 161 -10.47 -5.20 -17.33
C LYS A 161 -10.30 -3.80 -17.90
N VAL A 162 -10.26 -2.78 -17.05
CA VAL A 162 -10.02 -1.39 -17.47
C VAL A 162 -8.64 -1.26 -18.12
N LEU A 163 -7.62 -1.89 -17.52
CA LEU A 163 -6.28 -1.96 -18.08
C LEU A 163 -6.27 -2.67 -19.45
N ALA A 164 -6.93 -3.83 -19.57
CA ALA A 164 -6.96 -4.59 -20.81
C ALA A 164 -7.62 -3.84 -21.97
N GLU A 165 -8.67 -3.08 -21.69
CA GLU A 165 -9.33 -2.22 -22.68
C GLU A 165 -8.36 -1.16 -23.20
N ALA A 166 -7.69 -0.43 -22.31
CA ALA A 166 -6.70 0.58 -22.66
C ALA A 166 -5.50 0.00 -23.42
N LEU A 167 -5.01 -1.18 -23.02
CA LEU A 167 -3.92 -1.88 -23.70
C LEU A 167 -4.31 -2.36 -25.10
N THR A 168 -5.54 -2.84 -25.27
CA THR A 168 -6.04 -3.29 -26.58
C THR A 168 -6.14 -2.12 -27.57
N ALA A 169 -6.39 -0.91 -27.08
CA ALA A 169 -6.37 0.32 -27.88
C ALA A 169 -4.96 0.87 -28.16
N ASN A 170 -3.91 0.34 -27.51
CA ASN A 170 -2.53 0.81 -27.63
C ASN A 170 -1.76 0.02 -28.72
N PRO A 171 -1.41 0.62 -29.88
CA PRO A 171 -0.73 -0.11 -30.97
C PRO A 171 0.66 -0.62 -30.59
N ALA A 172 1.38 0.09 -29.71
CA ALA A 172 2.70 -0.33 -29.26
C ALA A 172 2.61 -1.61 -28.41
N PHE A 173 1.59 -1.71 -27.55
CA PHE A 173 1.32 -2.94 -26.80
C PHE A 173 0.96 -4.11 -27.73
N VAL A 174 0.01 -3.89 -28.65
CA VAL A 174 -0.43 -4.92 -29.62
C VAL A 174 0.76 -5.44 -30.43
N SER A 175 1.64 -4.54 -30.89
CA SER A 175 2.87 -4.91 -31.60
C SER A 175 3.85 -5.69 -30.71
N ALA A 176 4.02 -5.28 -29.44
CA ALA A 176 4.96 -5.90 -28.51
C ALA A 176 4.59 -7.36 -28.18
N VAL A 177 3.30 -7.70 -28.23
CA VAL A 177 2.80 -9.05 -27.93
C VAL A 177 2.28 -9.81 -29.16
N ALA A 178 2.51 -9.30 -30.38
CA ALA A 178 1.95 -9.86 -31.62
C ALA A 178 2.39 -11.30 -31.90
N SER A 179 3.64 -11.63 -31.59
CA SER A 179 4.25 -12.96 -31.78
C SER A 179 4.26 -13.81 -30.52
N TRP A 180 3.47 -13.44 -29.51
CA TRP A 180 3.47 -14.08 -28.20
C TRP A 180 2.07 -14.53 -27.81
N ASP A 181 1.97 -15.77 -27.37
CA ASP A 181 0.76 -16.37 -26.83
C ASP A 181 1.08 -16.84 -25.41
N GLY A 182 0.27 -16.44 -24.44
CA GLY A 182 0.55 -16.76 -23.06
C GLY A 182 -0.32 -15.99 -22.08
N THR A 183 0.07 -15.99 -20.82
CA THR A 183 -0.66 -15.31 -19.75
C THR A 183 0.29 -14.48 -18.91
N ILE A 184 0.02 -13.18 -18.80
CA ILE A 184 0.78 -12.26 -17.94
C ILE A 184 0.03 -12.15 -16.63
N GLY A 185 0.67 -12.52 -15.52
CA GLY A 185 0.19 -12.26 -14.17
C GLY A 185 0.66 -10.88 -13.70
N LEU A 186 -0.25 -10.07 -13.15
CA LEU A 186 0.05 -8.79 -12.51
C LEU A 186 -0.39 -8.86 -11.05
N ARG A 187 0.57 -8.77 -10.12
CA ARG A 187 0.33 -8.97 -8.69
C ARG A 187 0.64 -7.72 -7.87
N GLY A 188 -0.36 -7.24 -7.13
CA GLY A 188 -0.23 -6.21 -6.10
C GLY A 188 -0.51 -6.83 -4.73
N GLY A 189 0.54 -6.93 -3.89
CA GLY A 189 0.45 -7.62 -2.60
C GLY A 189 0.02 -9.08 -2.79
N GLU A 190 -1.10 -9.44 -2.20
CA GLU A 190 -1.70 -10.77 -2.29
C GLU A 190 -2.69 -10.93 -3.46
N HIS A 191 -3.02 -9.84 -4.17
CA HIS A 191 -3.99 -9.86 -5.26
C HIS A 191 -3.28 -10.01 -6.60
N GLU A 192 -3.73 -10.97 -7.41
CA GLU A 192 -3.19 -11.23 -8.74
C GLU A 192 -4.31 -11.30 -9.78
N VAL A 193 -4.06 -10.66 -10.93
CA VAL A 193 -4.91 -10.74 -12.11
C VAL A 193 -4.10 -11.26 -13.30
N HIS A 194 -4.72 -12.09 -14.11
CA HIS A 194 -4.14 -12.67 -15.30
C HIS A 194 -4.72 -12.01 -16.54
N LEU A 195 -3.83 -11.54 -17.42
CA LEU A 195 -4.14 -11.08 -18.77
C LEU A 195 -3.74 -12.18 -19.75
N ARG A 196 -4.73 -12.83 -20.37
CA ARG A 196 -4.49 -13.89 -21.36
C ARG A 196 -4.33 -13.27 -22.74
N VAL A 197 -3.20 -13.50 -23.38
CA VAL A 197 -2.86 -12.94 -24.69
C VAL A 197 -2.82 -14.03 -25.74
N TYR A 198 -3.44 -13.76 -26.88
CA TYR A 198 -3.38 -14.62 -28.06
C TYR A 198 -3.33 -13.77 -29.32
N ARG A 199 -2.34 -14.00 -30.19
CA ARG A 199 -2.14 -13.32 -31.47
C ARG A 199 -2.25 -11.79 -31.35
N GLY A 200 -1.52 -11.22 -30.41
CA GLY A 200 -1.49 -9.76 -30.21
C GLY A 200 -2.70 -9.17 -29.46
N ARG A 201 -3.63 -9.99 -28.95
CA ARG A 201 -4.87 -9.53 -28.32
C ARG A 201 -5.03 -10.09 -26.92
N ILE A 202 -5.53 -9.27 -25.99
CA ILE A 202 -5.99 -9.76 -24.69
C ILE A 202 -7.37 -10.40 -24.92
N ILE A 203 -7.47 -11.72 -24.71
CA ILE A 203 -8.69 -12.49 -24.96
C ILE A 203 -9.52 -12.73 -23.70
N ASP A 204 -8.91 -12.59 -22.52
CA ASP A 204 -9.55 -12.86 -21.23
C ASP A 204 -8.80 -12.19 -20.08
N VAL A 205 -9.54 -11.76 -19.06
CA VAL A 205 -9.05 -11.16 -17.82
C VAL A 205 -9.67 -11.89 -16.64
N THR A 206 -8.85 -12.61 -15.88
CA THR A 206 -9.33 -13.53 -14.83
C THR A 206 -8.43 -13.49 -13.59
N ARG A 207 -8.93 -13.97 -12.45
CA ARG A 207 -8.10 -14.13 -11.23
C ARG A 207 -7.03 -15.19 -11.40
N ARG A 208 -7.33 -16.24 -12.16
CA ARG A 208 -6.41 -17.34 -12.43
C ARG A 208 -6.81 -18.02 -13.73
N SER A 209 -5.85 -18.21 -14.61
CA SER A 209 -5.99 -18.98 -15.83
C SER A 209 -5.81 -20.48 -15.58
N PRO A 210 -6.36 -21.38 -16.42
CA PRO A 210 -6.32 -22.83 -16.17
C PRO A 210 -4.92 -23.41 -15.92
N HIS A 211 -3.89 -22.88 -16.59
CA HIS A 211 -2.50 -23.32 -16.44
C HIS A 211 -1.65 -22.34 -15.61
N GLY A 212 -2.28 -21.40 -14.91
CA GLY A 212 -1.58 -20.30 -14.26
C GLY A 212 -1.09 -19.24 -15.25
N ALA A 213 -0.28 -18.30 -14.75
CA ALA A 213 0.39 -17.32 -15.59
C ALA A 213 1.67 -17.92 -16.18
N THR A 214 2.02 -17.53 -17.40
CA THR A 214 3.32 -17.87 -18.00
C THR A 214 4.44 -17.28 -17.15
N PHE A 215 4.28 -16.03 -16.75
CA PHE A 215 5.05 -15.39 -15.69
C PHE A 215 4.15 -14.39 -14.96
N THR A 216 4.48 -14.11 -13.70
CA THR A 216 3.82 -13.10 -12.89
C THR A 216 4.83 -12.01 -12.55
N PHE A 217 4.46 -10.77 -12.82
CA PHE A 217 5.17 -9.57 -12.38
C PHE A 217 4.43 -8.96 -11.20
N GLY A 218 5.13 -8.71 -10.09
CA GLY A 218 4.44 -8.21 -8.90
C GLY A 218 5.32 -7.48 -7.89
N ALA A 219 4.65 -6.73 -7.02
CA ALA A 219 5.26 -5.95 -5.96
C ALA A 219 4.27 -5.76 -4.80
N PRO A 220 4.74 -5.32 -3.63
CA PRO A 220 3.85 -4.91 -2.54
C PRO A 220 2.87 -3.80 -2.97
N ASP A 221 1.72 -3.73 -2.31
CA ASP A 221 0.69 -2.70 -2.58
C ASP A 221 1.24 -1.28 -2.47
N ARG A 222 2.12 -1.05 -1.48
CA ARG A 222 2.80 0.23 -1.28
C ARG A 222 3.63 0.65 -2.50
N THR A 223 4.35 -0.28 -3.11
CA THR A 223 5.21 -0.04 -4.28
C THR A 223 4.37 0.30 -5.50
N TRP A 224 3.26 -0.42 -5.72
CA TRP A 224 2.33 -0.10 -6.79
C TRP A 224 1.66 1.25 -6.59
N ALA A 225 1.21 1.55 -5.37
CA ALA A 225 0.64 2.86 -5.04
C ALA A 225 1.62 4.00 -5.38
N ASP A 226 2.89 3.87 -4.99
CA ASP A 226 3.95 4.81 -5.38
C ASP A 226 4.16 4.90 -6.90
N LEU A 227 4.27 3.75 -7.56
CA LEU A 227 4.54 3.71 -9.00
C LEU A 227 3.43 4.39 -9.78
N LEU A 228 2.18 4.18 -9.40
CA LEU A 228 1.01 4.71 -10.10
C LEU A 228 0.82 6.21 -9.87
N THR A 229 1.19 6.74 -8.70
CA THR A 229 0.96 8.15 -8.37
C THR A 229 2.20 9.05 -8.50
N ALA A 230 3.40 8.49 -8.64
CA ALA A 230 4.61 9.28 -8.81
C ALA A 230 4.63 10.07 -10.13
N GLU A 231 5.12 11.32 -10.08
CA GLU A 231 5.33 12.17 -11.27
C GLU A 231 6.17 11.44 -12.32
N ASP A 232 7.31 10.90 -11.92
CA ASP A 232 8.18 10.04 -12.72
C ASP A 232 8.12 8.57 -12.24
N SER A 233 7.97 7.63 -13.17
CA SER A 233 7.92 6.20 -12.84
C SER A 233 9.25 5.73 -12.31
N ARG A 234 10.35 6.22 -12.91
CA ARG A 234 11.70 5.66 -12.81
C ARG A 234 11.66 4.13 -12.87
N PHE A 235 10.76 3.57 -13.69
CA PHE A 235 10.40 2.15 -13.63
C PHE A 235 11.62 1.25 -13.83
N GLY A 236 12.46 1.55 -14.82
CA GLY A 236 13.71 0.82 -15.05
C GLY A 236 14.66 0.84 -13.84
N ALA A 237 14.77 1.97 -13.12
CA ALA A 237 15.58 2.04 -11.90
C ALA A 237 14.97 1.19 -10.77
N ARG A 238 13.65 1.21 -10.60
CA ARG A 238 12.94 0.42 -9.59
C ARG A 238 13.01 -1.10 -9.84
N LEU A 239 13.12 -1.53 -11.10
CA LEU A 239 13.39 -2.93 -11.43
C LEU A 239 14.75 -3.39 -10.87
N MET A 240 15.74 -2.50 -10.84
CA MET A 240 17.10 -2.81 -10.38
C MET A 240 17.24 -2.77 -8.85
N THR A 241 16.36 -2.06 -8.14
CA THR A 241 16.37 -1.98 -6.66
C THR A 241 15.71 -3.18 -5.98
N GLY A 242 15.11 -4.10 -6.74
CA GLY A 242 14.41 -5.26 -6.20
C GLY A 242 13.02 -4.93 -5.62
N GLU A 243 12.46 -3.75 -5.92
CA GLU A 243 11.09 -3.37 -5.53
C GLU A 243 10.02 -4.27 -6.18
N PHE A 244 10.37 -4.90 -7.31
CA PHE A 244 9.52 -5.81 -8.06
C PHE A 244 10.10 -7.22 -8.06
N THR A 245 9.20 -8.18 -8.17
CA THR A 245 9.47 -9.62 -8.21
C THR A 245 8.86 -10.21 -9.48
N SER A 246 9.51 -11.22 -10.02
CA SER A 246 8.99 -12.03 -11.11
C SER A 246 8.99 -13.50 -10.73
N SER A 247 7.96 -14.26 -11.11
CA SER A 247 7.90 -15.71 -10.99
C SER A 247 7.37 -16.35 -12.28
N GLY A 248 7.54 -17.66 -12.45
CA GLY A 248 7.18 -18.37 -13.69
C GLY A 248 8.38 -18.47 -14.64
N ASP A 249 8.15 -18.33 -15.94
CA ASP A 249 9.18 -18.44 -16.97
C ASP A 249 10.04 -17.16 -17.05
N PRO A 250 11.33 -17.20 -16.66
CA PRO A 250 12.19 -16.03 -16.68
C PRO A 250 12.59 -15.59 -18.10
N TYR A 251 12.61 -16.51 -19.07
CA TYR A 251 12.93 -16.17 -20.46
C TYR A 251 11.79 -15.36 -21.09
N GLU A 252 10.56 -15.79 -20.86
CA GLU A 252 9.38 -15.06 -21.35
C GLU A 252 9.21 -13.70 -20.65
N TYR A 253 9.51 -13.61 -19.35
CA TYR A 253 9.58 -12.33 -18.64
C TYR A 253 10.57 -11.34 -19.30
N LEU A 254 11.82 -11.78 -19.56
CA LEU A 254 12.84 -10.95 -20.19
C LEU A 254 12.45 -10.55 -21.61
N ARG A 255 11.87 -11.47 -22.38
CA ARG A 255 11.36 -11.20 -23.73
C ARG A 255 10.25 -10.14 -23.73
N LEU A 256 9.42 -10.11 -22.69
CA LEU A 256 8.28 -9.20 -22.57
C LEU A 256 8.53 -7.96 -21.72
N THR A 257 9.79 -7.65 -21.39
CA THR A 257 10.12 -6.44 -20.61
C THR A 257 9.57 -5.18 -21.28
N LYS A 258 9.62 -5.09 -22.62
CA LYS A 258 9.04 -3.94 -23.33
C LYS A 258 7.52 -3.84 -23.21
N ALA A 259 6.82 -4.97 -23.23
CA ALA A 259 5.38 -5.00 -23.01
C ALA A 259 5.02 -4.62 -21.57
N LEU A 260 5.83 -5.02 -20.58
CA LEU A 260 5.67 -4.63 -19.18
C LEU A 260 5.86 -3.13 -18.94
N GLU A 261 6.84 -2.50 -19.58
CA GLU A 261 6.99 -1.03 -19.56
C GLU A 261 5.70 -0.35 -20.04
N ILE A 262 5.16 -0.79 -21.18
CA ILE A 262 3.92 -0.23 -21.74
C ILE A 262 2.73 -0.48 -20.80
N ILE A 263 2.64 -1.66 -20.18
CA ILE A 263 1.61 -1.97 -19.18
C ILE A 263 1.68 -0.98 -18.01
N VAL A 264 2.88 -0.71 -17.49
CA VAL A 264 3.07 0.23 -16.38
C VAL A 264 2.72 1.65 -16.78
N ASP A 265 3.10 2.09 -17.97
CA ASP A 265 2.77 3.44 -18.47
C ASP A 265 1.27 3.61 -18.64
N VAL A 266 0.59 2.65 -19.27
CA VAL A 266 -0.88 2.68 -19.44
C VAL A 266 -1.58 2.63 -18.07
N ALA A 267 -1.10 1.82 -17.13
CA ALA A 267 -1.66 1.78 -15.78
C ALA A 267 -1.49 3.11 -15.04
N ARG A 268 -0.36 3.80 -15.21
CA ARG A 268 -0.12 5.14 -14.66
C ARG A 268 -1.04 6.18 -15.28
N ASP A 269 -1.26 6.11 -16.59
CA ASP A 269 -2.19 7.03 -17.26
C ASP A 269 -3.62 6.83 -16.75
N LEU A 270 -4.09 5.58 -16.66
CA LEU A 270 -5.38 5.24 -16.05
C LEU A 270 -5.52 5.77 -14.62
N ALA A 271 -4.44 5.69 -13.82
CA ALA A 271 -4.43 6.21 -12.47
C ALA A 271 -4.60 7.74 -12.40
N ARG A 272 -4.31 8.47 -13.48
CA ARG A 272 -4.39 9.94 -13.59
C ARG A 272 -5.70 10.45 -14.21
N THR A 273 -6.37 9.66 -15.05
CA THR A 273 -7.50 10.13 -15.89
C THR A 273 -8.70 10.68 -15.11
N GLU A 274 -8.80 10.46 -13.80
CA GLU A 274 -9.86 11.05 -12.95
C GLU A 274 -9.59 12.49 -12.48
N HIS A 275 -8.59 13.16 -13.04
CA HIS A 275 -8.38 14.61 -12.81
C HIS A 275 -9.31 15.52 -13.64
N THR A 276 -10.17 14.95 -14.49
CA THR A 276 -11.08 15.72 -15.35
C THR A 276 -12.51 15.22 -15.12
N GLU A 277 -13.43 16.13 -14.81
CA GLU A 277 -14.83 15.92 -14.33
C GLU A 277 -14.88 15.64 -12.81
N VAL A 278 -15.06 16.64 -11.93
CA VAL A 278 -16.25 17.50 -11.78
C VAL A 278 -15.83 18.91 -11.34
N VAL A 279 -15.76 19.85 -12.28
CA VAL A 279 -16.06 21.28 -12.04
C VAL A 279 -17.01 21.68 -13.16
N ALA A 280 -18.29 21.73 -12.85
CA ALA A 280 -19.33 22.45 -13.58
C ALA A 280 -20.31 23.01 -12.55
#